data_AF-A0A8C3IVV8-F1
#
_entry.id   AF-A0A8C3IVV8-F1
#
_cell.length_a   1.000
_cell.length_b   1.000
_cell.length_c   1.000
_cell.angle_alpha   90.00
_cell.angle_beta   90.00
_cell.angle_gamma   90.00
#
_symmetry.space_group_name_H-M   'P 1'
#
loop_
_entity.id
_entity.type
_entity.pdbx_description
1 polymer ?
#
loop_
_entity_poly.entity_id
_entity_poly.type
_entity_poly.pdbx_seq_one_letter_code
_entity_poly.pdbx_strand_id
1 'polypeptide(L)'
;MFWSQLPTHPLCAHKPSFMPGAVSKASRKPFMPVPCWPERPSAPLCSVIDASHSEYTVHLLKSYPLGNNIITFPTCIPTGHLLGLSHDDSKFCEENFGSMEDKRLMSSILTSIDASKPWSKCTSATITEFLDDGHGNCLLDQPRKQILGPEELPGQTYDAIRQCKLAFGPEYTVCPGMDVCSRLWCAVVRQGQMVCLTKKLPAVEGTPCGKGRICLQGKCVDKTKKKYYSASNHGNWGSWGPWGQCSRTCGGGVQFAYRHCNNPAPRNNGRYCTGKRAIYRSCNVASCPANGMFSFRQEQCEARNGYQSDAKGVKTFVEWVPKYAGVLLGDVCKLTCRAKGTGYYVVFSPKVTDGTECRPYSNSVCVRGRCIRTGCDGIIGSKLQYDKCGVCGGDNSSCTKVMGTFNKKSKGYTDIVKIPIGATHIKVRQFKSKDQNRFTAYLALKRKNGEYLVNGKYMISTSETIIDLNGTVMNYSGWSHKDDFLHAMGHSATKEILIVQILATDLTKAVDVRYSFFVPKKQTQMTNYVTSNSNSNKVTPQLTQPQWVTGPWLSCSRTCDTGWHTRTVQCKDGHGKLAKGCLLSQRPSAFKQCLLKKC
;
A
#
# COMPACT_ATOMS: atom_id res chain seq x y z
N MET A 1 22.64 20.18 36.62
CA MET A 1 21.76 21.31 36.97
C MET A 1 21.63 22.20 35.74
N PHE A 2 20.43 22.30 35.16
CA PHE A 2 19.89 23.42 34.36
C PHE A 2 18.59 22.90 33.71
N TRP A 3 17.60 22.67 34.56
CA TRP A 3 16.19 22.82 34.23
C TRP A 3 15.76 24.08 34.96
N SER A 4 15.56 25.18 34.25
CA SER A 4 14.68 26.25 34.70
C SER A 4 14.55 27.33 33.63
N GLN A 5 13.29 27.74 33.41
CA GLN A 5 12.81 28.92 32.69
C GLN A 5 12.68 28.83 31.16
N LEU A 6 11.61 28.15 30.73
CA LEU A 6 10.72 28.65 29.68
C LEU A 6 9.29 28.62 30.24
N PRO A 7 8.43 29.62 29.93
CA PRO A 7 7.11 29.73 30.54
C PRO A 7 6.22 28.57 30.11
N THR A 8 5.73 27.82 31.10
CA THR A 8 4.69 26.81 30.96
C THR A 8 3.32 27.48 30.79
N HIS A 9 2.64 27.23 29.67
CA HIS A 9 1.18 27.29 29.61
C HIS A 9 0.62 25.86 29.48
N PRO A 10 -0.41 25.49 30.24
CA PRO A 10 -0.79 24.10 30.48
C PRO A 10 -1.78 23.62 29.43
N LEU A 11 -1.54 22.45 28.82
CA LEU A 11 -2.61 21.65 28.22
C LEU A 11 -2.44 20.20 28.66
N CYS A 12 -3.48 19.70 29.32
CA CYS A 12 -3.50 18.56 30.21
C CYS A 12 -3.16 17.21 29.57
N ALA A 13 -2.37 16.43 30.30
CA ALA A 13 -2.23 14.99 30.13
C ALA A 13 -3.26 14.27 31.00
N HIS A 14 -4.23 13.57 30.39
CA HIS A 14 -4.92 12.48 31.06
C HIS A 14 -4.21 11.17 30.70
N LYS A 15 -3.49 10.60 31.68
CA LYS A 15 -3.07 9.19 31.66
C LYS A 15 -4.31 8.31 31.86
N PRO A 16 -4.54 7.27 31.04
CA PRO A 16 -5.26 6.10 31.52
C PRO A 16 -4.27 5.20 32.27
N SER A 17 -4.64 4.89 33.52
CA SER A 17 -4.00 3.89 34.38
C SER A 17 -4.09 2.50 33.76
N PHE A 18 -2.96 1.80 33.66
CA PHE A 18 -2.91 0.35 33.43
C PHE A 18 -2.02 -0.29 34.50
N MET A 19 -2.58 -1.26 35.23
CA MET A 19 -1.88 -2.11 36.20
C MET A 19 -0.88 -3.07 35.52
N PRO A 20 0.16 -3.54 36.23
CA PRO A 20 1.28 -4.28 35.65
C PRO A 20 0.99 -5.78 35.57
N GLY A 21 1.35 -6.41 34.45
CA GLY A 21 1.30 -7.86 34.29
C GLY A 21 1.98 -8.36 33.02
N ALA A 22 3.18 -8.91 33.19
CA ALA A 22 3.93 -9.81 32.29
C ALA A 22 4.41 -9.29 30.91
N VAL A 23 5.73 -9.10 30.86
CA VAL A 23 6.58 -8.95 29.66
C VAL A 23 6.89 -10.34 29.08
N SER A 24 6.79 -10.54 27.76
CA SER A 24 7.95 -10.93 26.93
C SER A 24 7.67 -11.02 25.41
N LYS A 25 8.67 -10.50 24.66
CA LYS A 25 9.09 -10.81 23.28
C LYS A 25 8.23 -10.36 22.08
N ALA A 26 8.80 -9.38 21.38
CA ALA A 26 8.71 -9.11 19.95
C ALA A 26 7.30 -8.96 19.35
N SER A 27 6.56 -7.95 19.81
CA SER A 27 5.39 -7.47 19.07
C SER A 27 5.69 -6.07 18.53
N ARG A 28 5.64 -5.91 17.20
CA ARG A 28 5.62 -4.61 16.53
C ARG A 28 4.52 -3.77 17.17
N LYS A 29 4.86 -2.61 17.74
CA LYS A 29 3.83 -1.59 18.01
C LYS A 29 3.16 -1.27 16.66
N PRO A 30 1.83 -1.40 16.54
CA PRO A 30 1.14 -0.99 15.32
C PRO A 30 1.38 0.50 15.12
N PHE A 31 1.68 0.93 13.88
CA PHE A 31 1.69 2.34 13.52
C PHE A 31 0.32 2.93 13.84
N MET A 32 0.25 3.71 14.92
CA MET A 32 -0.95 4.49 15.23
C MET A 32 -0.98 5.70 14.28
N PRO A 33 -2.14 6.05 13.71
CA PRO A 33 -2.29 7.30 12.99
C PRO A 33 -1.99 8.48 13.92
N VAL A 34 -1.17 9.43 13.45
CA VAL A 34 -0.80 10.61 14.22
C VAL A 34 -2.05 11.50 14.42
N PRO A 35 -2.48 11.80 15.66
CA PRO A 35 -3.62 12.67 15.90
C PRO A 35 -3.30 14.12 15.47
N CYS A 36 -4.21 14.73 14.71
CA CYS A 36 -4.04 16.07 14.17
C CYS A 36 -4.78 17.10 15.05
N TRP A 37 -4.04 18.03 15.64
CA TRP A 37 -4.58 19.16 16.41
C TRP A 37 -4.82 20.40 15.50
N PRO A 38 -5.84 21.22 15.79
CA PRO A 38 -6.34 22.30 14.91
C PRO A 38 -5.51 23.60 14.90
N GLU A 39 -4.48 23.73 15.73
CA GLU A 39 -3.66 24.95 15.81
C GLU A 39 -2.18 24.64 15.52
N ARG A 40 -1.67 25.05 14.35
CA ARG A 40 -0.23 24.95 14.03
C ARG A 40 0.31 26.24 13.40
N PRO A 41 1.17 26.98 14.12
CA PRO A 41 2.13 27.89 13.51
C PRO A 41 3.31 27.10 12.90
N SER A 42 3.80 27.52 11.74
CA SER A 42 5.01 26.97 11.09
C SER A 42 6.29 27.47 11.79
N ALA A 43 6.98 26.61 12.54
CA ALA A 43 8.31 26.93 13.06
C ALA A 43 9.38 26.70 11.96
N PRO A 44 10.35 27.60 11.71
CA PRO A 44 11.29 27.51 10.57
C PRO A 44 12.47 26.53 10.78
N LEU A 45 12.60 25.92 11.95
CA LEU A 45 13.90 25.38 12.42
C LEU A 45 14.14 23.88 12.10
N CYS A 46 13.11 23.09 11.76
CA CYS A 46 13.26 21.75 11.13
C CYS A 46 12.31 21.62 9.91
N SER A 47 11.86 22.74 9.32
CA SER A 47 10.78 22.73 8.32
C SER A 47 11.28 23.01 6.90
N VAL A 48 11.43 21.93 6.15
CA VAL A 48 10.75 21.91 4.85
C VAL A 48 10.04 20.56 4.78
N ILE A 49 8.79 20.53 5.25
CA ILE A 49 7.80 19.58 4.80
C ILE A 49 6.72 20.42 4.11
N ASP A 50 6.96 20.77 2.85
CA ASP A 50 5.98 21.41 1.96
C ASP A 50 5.33 20.33 1.08
N ALA A 51 4.23 19.77 1.56
CA ALA A 51 3.51 18.77 0.79
C ALA A 51 2.35 19.39 0.00
N SER A 52 2.57 20.57 -0.59
CA SER A 52 1.56 21.22 -1.43
C SER A 52 1.32 20.48 -2.75
N HIS A 53 0.05 20.10 -2.94
CA HIS A 53 -0.61 19.62 -4.16
C HIS A 53 -0.35 18.18 -4.66
N SER A 54 -1.37 17.36 -4.43
CA SER A 54 -1.75 16.12 -5.14
C SER A 54 -0.85 14.88 -4.97
N GLU A 55 -1.47 13.84 -4.42
CA GLU A 55 -1.08 12.42 -4.38
C GLU A 55 0.40 12.10 -4.15
N TYR A 56 0.73 11.85 -2.87
CA TYR A 56 1.94 11.21 -2.36
C TYR A 56 3.23 12.01 -2.57
N THR A 57 3.34 13.17 -1.93
CA THR A 57 4.62 13.87 -1.80
C THR A 57 4.79 14.33 -0.37
N VAL A 58 5.75 13.79 0.35
CA VAL A 58 6.20 14.41 1.59
C VAL A 58 7.72 14.37 1.60
N HIS A 59 8.27 15.48 2.08
CA HIS A 59 9.67 15.82 2.04
C HIS A 59 10.57 14.81 2.73
N LEU A 60 11.70 14.57 2.09
CA LEU A 60 12.87 14.03 2.74
C LEU A 60 14.08 14.88 2.46
N LEU A 61 14.39 15.74 3.44
CA LEU A 61 15.69 15.82 4.09
C LEU A 61 16.93 15.71 3.20
N LYS A 62 16.88 16.31 2.02
CA LYS A 62 17.95 17.24 1.63
C LYS A 62 17.64 18.58 2.27
N SER A 63 17.68 18.64 3.60
CA SER A 63 18.19 19.85 4.22
C SER A 63 19.63 19.97 3.72
N TYR A 64 19.82 20.62 2.58
CA TYR A 64 20.98 21.48 2.45
C TYR A 64 21.00 22.30 3.73
N PRO A 65 22.11 22.31 4.48
CA PRO A 65 22.13 22.62 5.91
C PRO A 65 21.53 24.00 6.14
N LEU A 66 20.22 24.05 6.40
CA LEU A 66 19.53 25.24 6.83
C LEU A 66 19.74 25.26 8.34
N GLY A 67 20.87 25.85 8.71
CA GLY A 67 21.27 26.11 10.08
C GLY A 67 21.97 24.92 10.75
N ASN A 68 23.30 24.98 10.81
CA ASN A 68 24.11 24.26 11.79
C ASN A 68 23.89 24.82 13.22
N ASN A 69 22.64 25.00 13.62
CA ASN A 69 22.30 25.48 14.94
C ASN A 69 22.40 24.32 15.94
N ILE A 70 23.08 24.54 17.06
CA ILE A 70 23.19 23.56 18.16
C ILE A 70 21.80 23.16 18.71
N ILE A 71 20.75 23.94 18.41
CA ILE A 71 19.36 23.75 18.86
C ILE A 71 18.48 23.00 17.82
N THR A 72 18.89 22.86 16.55
CA THR A 72 18.08 22.20 15.50
C THR A 72 18.20 20.68 15.49
N PHE A 73 19.35 20.13 15.85
CA PHE A 73 19.54 18.67 15.84
C PHE A 73 18.68 17.92 16.90
N PRO A 74 18.54 18.39 18.15
CA PRO A 74 17.71 17.72 19.16
C PRO A 74 16.20 17.75 18.86
N THR A 75 15.71 18.73 18.10
CA THR A 75 14.28 18.85 17.75
C THR A 75 13.88 17.97 16.57
N CYS A 76 14.84 17.65 15.70
CA CYS A 76 14.61 16.79 14.54
C CYS A 76 14.47 15.29 14.92
N ILE A 77 15.08 14.79 16.01
CA ILE A 77 14.95 13.38 16.46
C ILE A 77 13.52 13.03 16.92
N PRO A 78 12.89 13.78 17.86
CA PRO A 78 11.50 13.53 18.27
C PRO A 78 10.52 13.64 17.10
N THR A 79 10.74 14.61 16.20
CA THR A 79 9.95 14.76 14.97
C THR A 79 10.11 13.53 14.06
N GLY A 80 11.32 12.98 13.97
CA GLY A 80 11.59 11.74 13.24
C GLY A 80 10.81 10.55 13.80
N HIS A 81 10.78 10.38 15.13
CA HIS A 81 10.00 9.31 15.76
C HIS A 81 8.49 9.44 15.51
N LEU A 82 7.94 10.66 15.48
CA LEU A 82 6.55 10.92 15.09
C LEU A 82 6.24 10.46 13.66
N LEU A 83 7.25 10.48 12.78
CA LEU A 83 7.17 10.01 11.40
C LEU A 83 7.63 8.56 11.22
N GLY A 84 7.71 7.79 12.32
CA GLY A 84 8.01 6.36 12.28
C GLY A 84 9.50 6.01 12.17
N LEU A 85 10.41 6.98 12.30
CA LEU A 85 11.84 6.71 12.27
C LEU A 85 12.32 5.99 13.54
N SER A 86 13.12 4.96 13.36
CA SER A 86 13.87 4.28 14.41
C SER A 86 15.28 4.85 14.51
N HIS A 87 15.96 4.59 15.63
CA HIS A 87 17.37 4.95 15.75
C HIS A 87 18.23 4.18 14.74
N ASP A 88 19.28 4.84 14.22
CA ASP A 88 20.15 4.26 13.20
C ASP A 88 20.91 3.02 13.71
N ASP A 89 21.18 2.96 15.00
CA ASP A 89 21.82 1.85 15.73
C ASP A 89 20.81 0.85 16.32
N SER A 90 19.54 0.93 15.92
CA SER A 90 18.55 -0.07 16.30
C SER A 90 18.75 -1.38 15.53
N LYS A 91 18.40 -2.50 16.17
CA LYS A 91 18.42 -3.83 15.55
C LYS A 91 17.67 -3.89 14.21
N PHE A 92 16.59 -3.13 14.07
CA PHE A 92 15.84 -3.01 12.81
C PHE A 92 16.68 -2.40 11.68
N CYS A 93 17.43 -1.34 11.95
CA CYS A 93 18.29 -0.71 10.96
C CYS A 93 19.50 -1.58 10.63
N GLU A 94 20.08 -2.22 11.64
CA GLU A 94 21.24 -3.10 11.47
C GLU A 94 20.90 -4.34 10.62
N GLU A 95 19.77 -5.00 10.88
CA GLU A 95 19.33 -6.18 10.12
C GLU A 95 18.97 -5.85 8.66
N ASN A 96 18.37 -4.69 8.39
CA ASN A 96 17.86 -4.35 7.05
C ASN A 96 18.84 -3.54 6.18
N PHE A 97 19.77 -2.80 6.80
CA PHE A 97 20.67 -1.87 6.11
C PHE A 97 22.14 -2.06 6.46
N GLY A 98 22.46 -2.99 7.35
CA GLY A 98 23.82 -3.23 7.85
C GLY A 98 24.21 -2.28 8.98
N SER A 99 25.28 -2.64 9.69
CA SER A 99 25.86 -1.79 10.73
C SER A 99 26.45 -0.53 10.10
N MET A 100 26.23 0.61 10.76
CA MET A 100 26.72 1.92 10.31
C MET A 100 27.79 2.42 11.28
N GLU A 101 29.01 2.60 10.77
CA GLU A 101 30.14 3.12 11.57
C GLU A 101 30.00 4.62 11.87
N ASP A 102 29.46 5.39 10.92
CA ASP A 102 29.27 6.83 11.08
C ASP A 102 28.00 7.16 11.88
N LYS A 103 28.13 8.04 12.87
CA LYS A 103 26.98 8.60 13.60
C LYS A 103 26.24 9.62 12.71
N ARG A 104 24.94 9.42 12.55
CA ARG A 104 24.02 10.26 11.76
C ARG A 104 22.95 10.84 12.69
N LEU A 105 22.09 11.70 12.16
CA LEU A 105 21.15 12.47 12.98
C LEU A 105 20.17 11.62 13.80
N MET A 106 19.76 10.44 13.33
CA MET A 106 18.88 9.54 14.08
C MET A 106 19.66 8.53 14.95
N SER A 107 20.97 8.68 15.13
CA SER A 107 21.71 7.85 16.08
C SER A 107 21.23 8.08 17.52
N SER A 108 21.20 7.04 18.33
CA SER A 108 20.80 7.12 19.76
C SER A 108 21.65 8.10 20.57
N ILE A 109 22.90 8.32 20.14
CA ILE A 109 23.85 9.27 20.74
C ILE A 109 24.27 10.25 19.65
N LEU A 110 23.98 11.53 19.87
CA LEU A 110 24.36 12.63 18.99
C LEU A 110 25.84 12.99 19.22
N THR A 111 26.73 12.50 18.36
CA THR A 111 28.15 12.87 18.37
C THR A 111 28.51 13.66 17.10
N SER A 112 29.75 13.59 16.62
CA SER A 112 30.24 14.29 15.43
C SER A 112 29.46 13.85 14.18
N ILE A 113 28.54 14.69 13.69
CA ILE A 113 27.76 14.43 12.47
C ILE A 113 28.42 15.11 11.28
N ASP A 114 28.56 14.36 10.19
CA ASP A 114 28.90 14.93 8.88
C ASP A 114 27.70 15.70 8.31
N ALA A 115 27.79 17.03 8.38
CA ALA A 115 26.76 17.95 7.90
C ALA A 115 26.48 17.83 6.39
N SER A 116 27.39 17.23 5.60
CA SER A 116 27.17 16.99 4.17
C SER A 116 26.23 15.81 3.89
N LYS A 117 26.10 14.87 4.85
CA LYS A 117 25.24 13.69 4.79
C LYS A 117 24.59 13.42 6.16
N PRO A 118 23.67 14.28 6.61
CA PRO A 118 23.15 14.21 7.98
C PRO A 118 22.27 12.97 8.25
N TRP A 119 21.72 12.35 7.20
CA TRP A 119 20.77 11.24 7.30
C TRP A 119 21.38 9.92 6.84
N SER A 120 21.01 8.84 7.55
CA SER A 120 21.44 7.49 7.22
C SER A 120 20.62 6.87 6.08
N LYS A 121 21.09 5.74 5.54
CA LYS A 121 20.31 4.92 4.59
C LYS A 121 19.03 4.38 5.23
N CYS A 122 19.10 3.91 6.48
CA CYS A 122 17.94 3.40 7.21
C CYS A 122 16.89 4.50 7.41
N THR A 123 17.34 5.67 7.88
CA THR A 123 16.47 6.82 8.10
C THR A 123 15.80 7.20 6.79
N SER A 124 16.57 7.49 5.74
CA SER A 124 16.01 7.93 4.44
C SER A 124 15.06 6.92 3.81
N ALA A 125 15.33 5.61 3.92
CA ALA A 125 14.42 4.58 3.42
C ALA A 125 13.10 4.49 4.22
N THR A 126 13.18 4.48 5.55
CA THR A 126 12.03 4.24 6.44
C THR A 126 10.97 5.33 6.33
N ILE A 127 11.38 6.58 6.40
CA ILE A 127 10.51 7.74 6.20
C ILE A 127 10.03 7.84 4.75
N THR A 128 10.82 7.43 3.75
CA THR A 128 10.33 7.38 2.37
C THR A 128 9.16 6.42 2.28
N GLU A 129 9.29 5.24 2.88
CA GLU A 129 8.25 4.21 2.95
C GLU A 129 7.01 4.71 3.70
N PHE A 130 7.19 5.31 4.88
CA PHE A 130 6.09 5.88 5.67
C PHE A 130 5.22 6.86 4.85
N LEU A 131 5.87 7.70 4.06
CA LEU A 131 5.21 8.71 3.23
C LEU A 131 4.64 8.12 1.93
N ASP A 132 5.36 7.18 1.33
CA ASP A 132 4.93 6.41 0.15
C ASP A 132 3.69 5.55 0.44
N ASP A 133 3.56 5.04 1.66
CA ASP A 133 2.40 4.29 2.17
C ASP A 133 1.22 5.24 2.53
N GLY A 134 1.49 6.56 2.49
CA GLY A 134 0.55 7.64 2.73
C GLY A 134 0.10 7.77 4.18
N HIS A 135 0.99 7.46 5.12
CA HIS A 135 0.80 7.75 6.54
C HIS A 135 0.99 9.24 6.88
N GLY A 136 1.52 10.03 5.94
CA GLY A 136 1.76 11.48 6.09
C GLY A 136 0.71 12.39 5.45
N ASN A 137 -0.52 11.93 5.17
CA ASN A 137 -1.51 12.72 4.41
C ASN A 137 -1.83 14.09 5.03
N CYS A 138 -1.80 14.21 6.36
CA CYS A 138 -2.05 15.49 7.05
C CYS A 138 -0.95 16.54 6.84
N LEU A 139 0.18 16.16 6.26
CA LEU A 139 1.24 17.08 5.90
C LEU A 139 0.95 17.77 4.56
N LEU A 140 0.03 17.21 3.75
CA LEU A 140 -0.28 17.66 2.39
C LEU A 140 -1.06 18.99 2.33
N ASP A 141 -1.64 19.42 3.44
CA ASP A 141 -2.45 20.64 3.49
C ASP A 141 -1.57 21.88 3.57
N GLN A 142 -1.91 22.92 2.80
CA GLN A 142 -1.21 24.20 2.89
C GLN A 142 -1.50 24.88 4.23
N PRO A 143 -0.49 25.46 4.89
CA PRO A 143 -0.69 26.18 6.14
C PRO A 143 -1.58 27.41 5.88
N ARG A 144 -2.62 27.61 6.70
CA ARG A 144 -3.55 28.75 6.58
C ARG A 144 -2.88 30.12 6.71
N LYS A 145 -1.72 30.18 7.37
CA LYS A 145 -0.89 31.39 7.51
C LYS A 145 0.57 31.02 7.27
N GLN A 146 1.18 31.64 6.27
CA GLN A 146 2.60 31.48 5.97
C GLN A 146 3.39 32.31 6.97
N ILE A 147 4.13 31.66 7.88
CA ILE A 147 5.10 32.36 8.72
C ILE A 147 6.33 32.59 7.85
N LEU A 148 6.51 33.83 7.42
CA LEU A 148 7.74 34.27 6.76
C LEU A 148 8.87 34.14 7.79
N GLY A 149 9.82 33.25 7.51
CA GLY A 149 11.05 33.18 8.30
C GLY A 149 11.82 34.51 8.21
N PRO A 150 12.69 34.82 9.17
CA PRO A 150 13.54 35.99 9.08
C PRO A 150 14.37 35.93 7.77
N GLU A 151 14.39 37.03 7.04
CA GLU A 151 15.15 37.17 5.78
C GLU A 151 16.68 37.13 6.04
N GLU A 152 17.07 37.38 7.29
CA GLU A 152 18.44 37.31 7.77
C GLU A 152 18.87 35.88 8.11
N LEU A 153 20.08 35.53 7.71
CA LEU A 153 20.68 34.25 8.03
C LEU A 153 21.04 34.19 9.53
N PRO A 154 20.89 33.04 10.21
CA PRO A 154 21.11 32.94 11.66
C PRO A 154 22.44 33.50 12.15
N GLY A 155 23.52 33.34 11.38
CA GLY A 155 24.85 33.81 11.73
C GLY A 155 25.04 35.33 11.70
N GLN A 156 24.07 36.08 11.19
CA GLN A 156 24.04 37.54 11.29
C GLN A 156 23.59 37.99 12.68
N THR A 157 22.72 37.22 13.34
CA THR A 157 22.27 37.45 14.73
C THR A 157 23.12 36.69 15.75
N TYR A 158 23.65 35.53 15.36
CA TYR A 158 24.49 34.65 16.16
C TYR A 158 25.89 34.57 15.55
N ASP A 159 26.72 35.57 15.80
CA ASP A 159 28.13 35.57 15.36
C ASP A 159 28.96 34.45 16.01
N ALA A 160 30.20 34.26 15.55
CA ALA A 160 31.06 33.17 16.00
C ALA A 160 31.35 33.22 17.51
N ILE A 161 31.46 34.42 18.09
CA ILE A 161 31.69 34.61 19.53
C ILE A 161 30.46 34.16 20.32
N ARG A 162 29.27 34.60 19.92
CA ARG A 162 28.01 34.22 20.57
C ARG A 162 27.75 32.72 20.44
N GLN A 163 28.08 32.11 19.31
CA GLN A 163 28.02 30.67 19.14
C GLN A 163 28.96 29.93 20.11
N CYS A 164 30.20 30.40 20.28
CA CYS A 164 31.12 29.83 21.26
C CYS A 164 30.61 29.93 22.70
N LYS A 165 30.03 31.09 23.05
CA LYS A 165 29.41 31.29 24.36
C LYS A 165 28.27 30.33 24.63
N LEU A 166 27.41 30.10 23.64
CA LEU A 166 26.30 29.15 23.73
C LEU A 166 26.77 27.69 23.74
N ALA A 167 27.87 27.38 23.05
CA ALA A 167 28.37 26.02 22.92
C ALA A 167 29.13 25.51 24.15
N PHE A 168 29.92 26.37 24.79
CA PHE A 168 30.88 25.99 25.82
C PHE A 168 30.78 26.80 27.12
N GLY A 169 30.07 27.93 27.12
CA GLY A 169 29.87 28.81 28.28
C GLY A 169 30.33 30.25 28.03
N PRO A 170 29.95 31.21 28.89
CA PRO A 170 30.11 32.64 28.65
C PRO A 170 31.58 33.11 28.49
N GLU A 171 32.53 32.38 29.08
CA GLU A 171 33.98 32.66 29.06
C GLU A 171 34.68 32.27 27.75
N TYR A 172 33.98 31.63 26.82
CA TYR A 172 34.58 31.15 25.57
C TYR A 172 34.46 32.18 24.46
N THR A 173 35.54 32.35 23.71
CA THR A 173 35.63 33.19 22.49
C THR A 173 36.06 32.34 21.28
N VAL A 174 36.25 32.96 20.11
CA VAL A 174 36.70 32.27 18.90
C VAL A 174 38.20 31.98 18.97
N CYS A 175 38.61 30.77 18.60
CA CYS A 175 40.03 30.39 18.53
C CYS A 175 40.73 31.13 17.37
N PRO A 176 41.85 31.85 17.61
CA PRO A 176 42.59 32.54 16.57
C PRO A 176 43.19 31.59 15.52
N GLY A 177 43.27 32.05 14.26
CA GLY A 177 43.99 31.33 13.18
C GLY A 177 43.27 30.12 12.57
N MET A 178 42.09 29.75 13.07
CA MET A 178 41.31 28.60 12.56
C MET A 178 40.21 29.04 11.58
N ASP A 179 39.90 28.20 10.61
CA ASP A 179 38.76 28.44 9.69
C ASP A 179 37.42 28.23 10.40
N VAL A 180 36.83 29.36 10.80
CA VAL A 180 35.54 29.45 11.51
C VAL A 180 34.40 28.80 10.71
N CYS A 181 34.43 28.85 9.38
CA CYS A 181 33.31 28.38 8.57
C CYS A 181 33.27 26.86 8.47
N SER A 182 34.41 26.18 8.32
CA SER A 182 34.43 24.71 8.25
C SER A 182 34.23 24.07 9.62
N ARG A 183 34.82 24.64 10.69
CA ARG A 183 34.68 24.16 12.07
C ARG A 183 34.76 25.33 13.06
N LEU A 184 33.76 25.44 13.92
CA LEU A 184 33.77 26.42 15.01
C LEU A 184 34.70 25.93 16.13
N TRP A 185 35.86 26.59 16.25
CA TRP A 185 36.82 26.40 17.34
C TRP A 185 36.66 27.52 18.36
N CYS A 186 36.50 27.15 19.63
CA CYS A 186 36.26 28.07 20.72
C CYS A 186 37.39 27.98 21.73
N ALA A 187 37.92 29.13 22.12
CA ALA A 187 39.04 29.26 23.03
C ALA A 187 38.58 29.75 24.41
N VAL A 188 39.23 29.27 25.46
CA VAL A 188 39.16 29.81 26.81
C VAL A 188 40.58 29.93 27.36
N VAL A 189 40.85 30.96 28.16
CA VAL A 189 42.14 31.11 28.84
C VAL A 189 42.05 30.40 30.19
N ARG A 190 42.90 29.38 30.40
CA ARG A 190 43.04 28.69 31.69
C ARG A 190 44.50 28.77 32.13
N GLN A 191 44.74 29.28 33.33
CA GLN A 191 46.10 29.39 33.90
C GLN A 191 47.10 30.09 32.94
N GLY A 192 46.66 31.12 32.23
CA GLY A 192 47.49 31.86 31.26
C GLY A 192 47.68 31.17 29.91
N GLN A 193 47.20 29.93 29.72
CA GLN A 193 47.28 29.20 28.45
C GLN A 193 45.93 29.21 27.72
N MET A 194 45.95 29.51 26.41
CA MET A 194 44.77 29.46 25.57
C MET A 194 44.49 28.02 25.13
N VAL A 195 43.33 27.49 25.50
CA VAL A 195 42.90 26.13 25.13
C VAL A 195 41.75 26.23 24.13
N CYS A 196 41.94 25.68 22.92
CA CYS A 196 40.91 25.63 21.89
C CYS A 196 40.17 24.28 21.90
N LEU A 197 38.84 24.34 22.01
CA LEU A 197 37.93 23.21 21.98
C LEU A 197 36.97 23.34 20.79
N THR A 198 36.49 22.21 20.27
CA THR A 198 35.48 22.21 19.20
C THR A 198 34.49 21.07 19.39
N LYS A 199 33.24 21.31 19.00
CA LYS A 199 32.20 20.26 18.87
C LYS A 199 32.16 19.65 17.46
N LYS A 200 33.17 19.94 16.61
CA LYS A 200 33.30 19.50 15.21
C LYS A 200 32.14 19.94 14.29
N LEU A 201 31.39 20.98 14.69
CA LEU A 201 30.32 21.57 13.88
C LEU A 201 30.84 22.83 13.15
N PRO A 202 30.34 23.12 11.93
CA PRO A 202 30.65 24.38 11.24
C PRO A 202 29.94 25.56 11.91
N ALA A 203 30.43 26.79 11.73
CA ALA A 203 29.68 27.97 12.15
C ALA A 203 28.35 28.07 11.40
N VAL A 204 27.35 28.73 12.01
CA VAL A 204 26.03 28.87 11.40
C VAL A 204 26.08 29.74 10.14
N GLU A 205 25.20 29.47 9.18
CA GLU A 205 25.12 30.20 7.91
C GLU A 205 24.94 31.71 8.16
N GLY A 206 25.70 32.55 7.47
CA GLY A 206 25.70 34.00 7.65
C GLY A 206 26.72 34.54 8.66
N THR A 207 27.44 33.68 9.37
CA THR A 207 28.48 34.09 10.34
C THR A 207 29.57 34.90 9.64
N PRO A 208 29.98 36.09 10.14
CA PRO A 208 31.10 36.82 9.58
C PRO A 208 32.41 36.04 9.69
N CYS A 209 33.13 35.90 8.58
CA CYS A 209 34.41 35.17 8.51
C CYS A 209 35.58 36.02 7.98
N GLY A 210 35.33 37.31 7.75
CA GLY A 210 36.32 38.29 7.30
C GLY A 210 35.66 39.56 6.81
N LYS A 211 36.47 40.57 6.45
CA LYS A 211 35.97 41.84 5.88
C LYS A 211 35.12 41.55 4.64
N GLY A 212 33.82 41.88 4.69
CA GLY A 212 32.89 41.67 3.57
C GLY A 212 32.56 40.21 3.24
N ARG A 213 32.91 39.24 4.10
CA ARG A 213 32.73 37.80 3.85
C ARG A 213 31.88 37.12 4.93
N ILE A 214 31.12 36.10 4.55
CA ILE A 214 30.22 35.33 5.42
C ILE A 214 30.38 33.82 5.18
N CYS A 215 30.08 33.02 6.20
CA CYS A 215 30.05 31.56 6.09
C CYS A 215 28.79 31.10 5.35
N LEU A 216 28.96 30.37 4.26
CA LEU A 216 27.89 29.66 3.57
C LEU A 216 28.34 28.23 3.21
N GLN A 217 27.53 27.23 3.58
CA GLN A 217 27.80 25.80 3.36
C GLN A 217 29.20 25.37 3.85
N GLY A 218 29.61 25.90 5.00
CA GLY A 218 30.92 25.62 5.59
C GLY A 218 32.12 26.31 4.91
N LYS A 219 31.89 27.27 3.99
CA LYS A 219 32.94 28.04 3.29
C LYS A 219 32.81 29.53 3.54
N CYS A 220 33.94 30.23 3.64
CA CYS A 220 33.96 31.69 3.73
C CYS A 220 33.85 32.32 2.33
N VAL A 221 32.74 33.02 2.05
CA VAL A 221 32.45 33.58 0.72
C VAL A 221 32.12 35.08 0.78
N ASP A 222 32.40 35.79 -0.31
CA ASP A 222 32.10 37.23 -0.43
C ASP A 222 30.61 37.53 -0.38
N LYS A 223 30.23 38.61 0.33
CA LYS A 223 28.84 39.09 0.41
C LYS A 223 28.23 39.39 -0.97
N THR A 224 29.02 39.70 -2.00
CA THR A 224 28.56 39.92 -3.38
C THR A 224 28.20 38.62 -4.11
N LYS A 225 28.89 37.50 -3.79
CA LYS A 225 28.56 36.16 -4.28
C LYS A 225 27.35 35.55 -3.57
N LYS A 226 26.79 36.22 -2.54
CA LYS A 226 25.54 35.87 -1.87
C LYS A 226 24.44 35.56 -2.87
N LYS A 227 24.28 36.35 -3.95
CA LYS A 227 23.21 36.11 -4.96
C LYS A 227 23.29 34.72 -5.62
N TYR A 228 24.49 34.18 -5.85
CA TYR A 228 24.69 32.83 -6.40
C TYR A 228 24.39 31.71 -5.39
N TYR A 229 24.69 31.93 -4.11
CA TYR A 229 24.41 30.99 -3.02
C TYR A 229 23.04 31.19 -2.35
N SER A 230 22.33 32.27 -2.69
CA SER A 230 20.96 32.58 -2.23
C SER A 230 19.91 32.40 -3.34
N ALA A 231 20.32 32.23 -4.60
CA ALA A 231 19.40 31.93 -5.71
C ALA A 231 18.73 30.58 -5.46
N SER A 232 17.45 30.63 -5.08
CA SER A 232 16.59 29.46 -4.93
C SER A 232 16.37 28.81 -6.29
N ASN A 233 16.58 27.50 -6.36
CA ASN A 233 16.21 26.70 -7.52
C ASN A 233 15.22 25.64 -7.07
N HIS A 234 14.00 25.66 -7.61
CA HIS A 234 13.01 24.64 -7.32
C HIS A 234 13.42 23.30 -7.97
N GLY A 235 13.17 22.21 -7.27
CA GLY A 235 13.42 20.88 -7.79
C GLY A 235 12.42 20.51 -8.88
N ASN A 236 12.88 19.80 -9.90
CA ASN A 236 12.00 19.17 -10.88
C ASN A 236 12.38 17.68 -11.08
N TRP A 237 11.36 16.89 -11.42
CA TRP A 237 11.46 15.45 -11.49
C TRP A 237 12.38 15.03 -12.63
N GLY A 238 13.35 14.18 -12.33
CA GLY A 238 14.06 13.41 -13.33
C GLY A 238 13.14 12.38 -13.99
N SER A 239 13.64 11.79 -15.06
CA SER A 239 12.95 10.73 -15.79
C SER A 239 12.72 9.49 -14.91
N TRP A 240 11.66 8.75 -15.23
CA TRP A 240 11.36 7.49 -14.55
C TRP A 240 12.49 6.49 -14.78
N GLY A 241 12.98 5.91 -13.68
CA GLY A 241 13.91 4.80 -13.71
C GLY A 241 13.28 3.54 -14.33
N PRO A 242 14.10 2.51 -14.57
CA PRO A 242 13.60 1.24 -15.06
C PRO A 242 12.62 0.63 -14.05
N TRP A 243 11.74 -0.23 -14.56
CA TRP A 243 10.88 -1.02 -13.69
C TRP A 243 11.71 -2.02 -12.89
N GLY A 244 11.43 -2.11 -11.60
CA GLY A 244 12.01 -3.10 -10.71
C GLY A 244 11.48 -4.51 -10.98
N GLN A 245 11.94 -5.45 -10.15
CA GLN A 245 11.49 -6.83 -10.23
C GLN A 245 9.99 -6.95 -9.95
N CYS A 246 9.36 -7.93 -10.58
CA CYS A 246 7.96 -8.26 -10.30
C CYS A 246 7.86 -8.94 -8.94
N SER A 247 6.88 -8.55 -8.13
CA SER A 247 6.62 -9.17 -6.82
C SER A 247 6.19 -10.64 -6.90
N ARG A 248 5.72 -11.10 -8.07
CA ARG A 248 5.25 -12.47 -8.30
C ARG A 248 5.71 -12.98 -9.66
N THR A 249 5.92 -14.28 -9.78
CA THR A 249 6.31 -14.94 -11.05
C THR A 249 5.11 -15.33 -11.92
N CYS A 250 3.92 -15.43 -11.34
CA CYS A 250 2.66 -15.74 -12.01
C CYS A 250 1.46 -15.17 -11.24
N GLY A 251 0.28 -15.23 -11.84
CA GLY A 251 -1.01 -14.90 -11.23
C GLY A 251 -1.23 -13.42 -10.94
N GLY A 252 -0.41 -12.53 -11.54
CA GLY A 252 -0.50 -11.09 -11.38
C GLY A 252 0.29 -10.55 -10.18
N GLY A 253 1.52 -10.10 -10.43
CA GLY A 253 2.34 -9.33 -9.49
C GLY A 253 2.34 -7.83 -9.79
N VAL A 254 3.14 -7.11 -9.03
CA VAL A 254 3.33 -5.66 -9.13
C VAL A 254 4.81 -5.35 -9.24
N GLN A 255 5.15 -4.43 -10.13
CA GLN A 255 6.50 -3.87 -10.27
C GLN A 255 6.43 -2.36 -10.12
N PHE A 256 7.48 -1.76 -9.54
CA PHE A 256 7.57 -0.33 -9.28
C PHE A 256 8.63 0.33 -10.15
N ALA A 257 8.40 1.56 -10.56
CA ALA A 257 9.41 2.45 -11.11
C ALA A 257 9.48 3.72 -10.27
N TYR A 258 10.69 4.23 -10.08
CA TYR A 258 10.97 5.38 -9.22
C TYR A 258 11.60 6.50 -10.02
N ARG A 259 11.39 7.75 -9.59
CA ARG A 259 12.09 8.91 -10.10
C ARG A 259 12.66 9.74 -8.96
N HIS A 260 13.69 10.51 -9.27
CA HIS A 260 14.38 11.36 -8.30
C HIS A 260 14.16 12.83 -8.63
N CYS A 261 14.10 13.68 -7.61
CA CYS A 261 14.00 15.12 -7.77
C CYS A 261 15.40 15.71 -8.02
N ASN A 262 15.88 15.60 -9.25
CA ASN A 262 17.25 15.91 -9.62
C ASN A 262 17.40 16.63 -10.97
N ASN A 263 16.31 17.03 -11.63
CA ASN A 263 16.36 17.65 -12.95
C ASN A 263 15.59 19.00 -13.03
N PRO A 264 16.03 20.07 -12.33
CA PRO A 264 17.22 20.12 -11.47
C PRO A 264 16.90 19.70 -10.02
N ALA A 265 17.93 19.47 -9.21
CA ALA A 265 17.76 19.27 -7.77
C ALA A 265 17.39 20.59 -7.08
N PRO A 266 16.53 20.58 -6.05
CA PRO A 266 16.18 21.78 -5.30
C PRO A 266 17.41 22.35 -4.58
N ARG A 267 17.56 23.69 -4.57
CA ARG A 267 18.69 24.40 -3.96
C ARG A 267 18.22 25.69 -3.27
N ASN A 268 18.86 26.10 -2.17
CA ASN A 268 18.68 27.40 -1.49
C ASN A 268 17.21 27.81 -1.27
N ASN A 269 16.47 27.09 -0.42
CA ASN A 269 15.00 27.26 -0.23
C ASN A 269 14.16 26.89 -1.47
N GLY A 270 14.72 26.13 -2.41
CA GLY A 270 13.98 25.56 -3.52
C GLY A 270 12.93 24.55 -3.04
N ARG A 271 11.70 24.67 -3.53
CA ARG A 271 10.65 23.67 -3.29
C ARG A 271 11.08 22.31 -3.85
N TYR A 272 10.76 21.24 -3.15
CA TYR A 272 10.96 19.89 -3.66
C TYR A 272 9.93 19.59 -4.76
N CYS A 273 10.18 18.55 -5.54
CA CYS A 273 9.30 18.15 -6.63
C CYS A 273 7.94 17.65 -6.10
N THR A 274 6.84 18.12 -6.71
CA THR A 274 5.47 17.72 -6.35
C THR A 274 4.94 16.62 -7.28
N GLY A 275 4.18 15.68 -6.72
CA GLY A 275 3.58 14.53 -7.41
C GLY A 275 4.31 13.19 -7.17
N LYS A 276 3.82 12.13 -7.80
CA LYS A 276 4.24 10.74 -7.51
C LYS A 276 5.74 10.53 -7.72
N ARG A 277 6.46 10.06 -6.68
CA ARG A 277 7.87 9.61 -6.79
C ARG A 277 8.03 8.15 -7.22
N ALA A 278 6.95 7.38 -7.09
CA ALA A 278 6.88 5.98 -7.44
C ALA A 278 5.59 5.73 -8.24
N ILE A 279 5.69 4.94 -9.31
CA ILE A 279 4.55 4.40 -10.05
C ILE A 279 4.64 2.88 -10.02
N TYR A 280 3.49 2.23 -10.23
CA TYR A 280 3.38 0.78 -10.22
C TYR A 280 2.53 0.29 -11.39
N ARG A 281 2.77 -0.95 -11.82
CA ARG A 281 1.96 -1.64 -12.84
C ARG A 281 1.91 -3.14 -12.56
N SER A 282 0.91 -3.81 -13.16
CA SER A 282 0.85 -5.27 -13.16
C SER A 282 2.03 -5.89 -13.93
N CYS A 283 2.44 -7.08 -13.51
CA CYS A 283 3.38 -7.96 -14.21
C CYS A 283 2.96 -9.41 -14.04
N ASN A 284 3.45 -10.30 -14.91
CA ASN A 284 3.27 -11.74 -14.80
C ASN A 284 1.80 -12.15 -14.54
N VAL A 285 0.87 -11.56 -15.30
CA VAL A 285 -0.60 -11.72 -15.14
C VAL A 285 -1.12 -13.09 -15.58
N ALA A 286 -0.29 -13.90 -16.26
CA ALA A 286 -0.66 -15.25 -16.64
C ALA A 286 -0.93 -16.10 -15.39
N SER A 287 -2.00 -16.89 -15.41
CA SER A 287 -2.38 -17.76 -14.30
C SER A 287 -1.23 -18.67 -13.86
N CYS A 288 -1.12 -18.91 -12.56
CA CYS A 288 -0.16 -19.86 -12.03
C CYS A 288 -0.50 -21.30 -12.45
N PRO A 289 0.50 -22.19 -12.59
CA PRO A 289 0.27 -23.61 -12.86
C PRO A 289 -0.67 -24.25 -11.83
N ALA A 290 -1.51 -25.18 -12.28
CA ALA A 290 -2.59 -25.79 -11.48
C ALA A 290 -2.13 -26.58 -10.24
N ASN A 291 -0.83 -26.78 -10.07
CA ASN A 291 -0.25 -27.47 -8.90
C ASN A 291 -0.36 -26.64 -7.61
N GLY A 292 -0.64 -25.34 -7.70
CA GLY A 292 -1.00 -24.50 -6.57
C GLY A 292 -2.52 -24.39 -6.44
N MET A 293 -3.16 -25.35 -5.74
CA MET A 293 -4.61 -25.29 -5.43
C MET A 293 -4.98 -24.18 -4.43
N PHE A 294 -4.02 -23.36 -4.00
CA PHE A 294 -4.19 -22.39 -2.93
C PHE A 294 -3.94 -20.95 -3.43
N SER A 295 -4.65 -20.00 -2.82
CA SER A 295 -4.42 -18.58 -3.10
C SER A 295 -3.03 -18.13 -2.63
N PHE A 296 -2.43 -17.13 -3.27
CA PHE A 296 -1.12 -16.59 -2.84
C PHE A 296 -1.12 -16.04 -1.40
N ARG A 297 -2.29 -15.65 -0.88
CA ARG A 297 -2.43 -15.26 0.53
C ARG A 297 -2.35 -16.46 1.46
N GLN A 298 -2.83 -17.61 1.02
CA GLN A 298 -2.75 -18.85 1.80
C GLN A 298 -1.30 -19.31 1.95
N GLU A 299 -0.49 -19.27 0.89
CA GLU A 299 0.95 -19.54 0.96
C GLU A 299 1.64 -18.66 2.03
N GLN A 300 1.30 -17.37 2.09
CA GLN A 300 1.83 -16.44 3.09
C GLN A 300 1.42 -16.79 4.54
N CYS A 301 0.23 -17.34 4.76
CA CYS A 301 -0.19 -17.83 6.07
C CYS A 301 0.48 -19.17 6.40
N GLU A 302 0.52 -20.11 5.46
CA GLU A 302 1.11 -21.45 5.64
C GLU A 302 2.62 -21.38 5.93
N ALA A 303 3.32 -20.37 5.41
CA ALA A 303 4.70 -20.07 5.79
C ALA A 303 4.89 -19.78 7.29
N ARG A 304 3.81 -19.60 8.06
CA ARG A 304 3.80 -19.40 9.52
C ARG A 304 3.38 -20.66 10.29
N ASN A 305 3.11 -21.77 9.61
CA ASN A 305 2.78 -23.03 10.25
C ASN A 305 3.93 -23.50 11.15
N GLY A 306 3.59 -24.06 12.30
CA GLY A 306 4.58 -24.54 13.24
C GLY A 306 3.99 -24.90 14.59
N TYR A 307 4.84 -25.43 15.47
CA TYR A 307 4.47 -25.75 16.83
C TYR A 307 4.43 -24.50 17.70
N GLN A 308 3.33 -24.32 18.43
CA GLN A 308 3.21 -23.30 19.48
C GLN A 308 3.03 -23.97 20.83
N SER A 309 3.72 -23.44 21.84
CA SER A 309 3.56 -23.88 23.22
C SER A 309 2.49 -23.04 23.90
N ASP A 310 1.52 -23.69 24.54
CA ASP A 310 0.59 -22.99 25.43
C ASP A 310 1.27 -22.57 26.75
N ALA A 311 0.56 -21.82 27.59
CA ALA A 311 1.04 -21.41 28.91
C ALA A 311 1.33 -22.58 29.87
N LYS A 312 0.85 -23.80 29.54
CA LYS A 312 1.07 -25.05 30.28
C LYS A 312 2.17 -25.93 29.64
N GLY A 313 2.85 -25.44 28.61
CA GLY A 313 3.94 -26.13 27.91
C GLY A 313 3.48 -27.16 26.86
N VAL A 314 2.18 -27.28 26.57
CA VAL A 314 1.66 -28.20 25.56
C VAL A 314 1.97 -27.66 24.17
N LYS A 315 2.75 -28.41 23.39
CA LYS A 315 3.07 -28.08 22.00
C LYS A 315 1.95 -28.52 21.08
N THR A 316 1.26 -27.56 20.48
CA THR A 316 0.23 -27.81 19.46
C THR A 316 0.73 -27.34 18.10
N PHE A 317 0.57 -28.17 17.08
CA PHE A 317 0.85 -27.74 15.71
C PHE A 317 -0.29 -26.87 15.21
N VAL A 318 0.01 -25.63 14.83
CA VAL A 318 -1.01 -24.68 14.37
C VAL A 318 -0.90 -24.51 12.86
N GLU A 319 -1.96 -24.92 12.15
CA GLU A 319 -2.15 -24.61 10.74
C GLU A 319 -2.83 -23.25 10.59
N TRP A 320 -2.22 -22.33 9.84
CA TRP A 320 -2.72 -20.98 9.60
C TRP A 320 -3.39 -20.88 8.24
N VAL A 321 -4.60 -20.35 8.22
CA VAL A 321 -5.35 -20.07 6.99
C VAL A 321 -5.74 -18.59 6.90
N PRO A 322 -5.92 -18.02 5.70
CA PRO A 322 -6.34 -16.63 5.56
C PRO A 322 -7.67 -16.35 6.29
N LYS A 323 -7.73 -15.22 6.99
CA LYS A 323 -8.96 -14.71 7.59
C LYS A 323 -9.50 -13.56 6.75
N TYR A 324 -10.69 -13.76 6.18
CA TYR A 324 -11.41 -12.72 5.42
C TYR A 324 -12.65 -12.21 6.17
N ALA A 325 -13.40 -13.11 6.82
CA ALA A 325 -14.59 -12.77 7.58
C ALA A 325 -14.25 -11.82 8.74
N GLY A 326 -15.01 -10.73 8.88
CA GLY A 326 -14.81 -9.73 9.93
C GLY A 326 -13.53 -8.86 9.82
N VAL A 327 -12.80 -8.92 8.70
CA VAL A 327 -11.67 -7.99 8.45
C VAL A 327 -12.21 -6.68 7.88
N LEU A 328 -11.86 -5.56 8.54
CA LEU A 328 -12.24 -4.22 8.11
C LEU A 328 -11.69 -3.90 6.71
N LEU A 329 -12.41 -3.09 5.93
CA LEU A 329 -12.01 -2.73 4.56
C LEU A 329 -10.63 -2.08 4.48
N GLY A 330 -10.23 -1.29 5.48
CA GLY A 330 -8.88 -0.70 5.56
C GLY A 330 -7.77 -1.70 5.88
N ASP A 331 -8.13 -2.88 6.40
CA ASP A 331 -7.20 -3.89 6.90
C ASP A 331 -7.08 -5.11 5.98
N VAL A 332 -7.81 -5.15 4.87
CA VAL A 332 -7.81 -6.30 3.94
C VAL A 332 -6.44 -6.62 3.36
N CYS A 333 -5.52 -5.65 3.33
CA CYS A 333 -4.16 -5.84 2.85
C CYS A 333 -3.14 -6.09 3.96
N LYS A 334 -3.59 -6.26 5.21
CA LYS A 334 -2.78 -6.86 6.29
C LYS A 334 -2.80 -8.39 6.15
N LEU A 335 -1.74 -9.05 6.60
CA LEU A 335 -1.68 -10.51 6.64
C LEU A 335 -2.35 -11.02 7.91
N THR A 336 -3.68 -11.08 7.88
CA THR A 336 -4.50 -11.62 8.97
C THR A 336 -4.77 -13.10 8.72
N CYS A 337 -4.26 -13.97 9.60
CA CYS A 337 -4.42 -15.41 9.52
C CYS A 337 -5.16 -15.92 10.75
N ARG A 338 -5.98 -16.96 10.58
CA ARG A 338 -6.66 -17.67 11.68
C ARG A 338 -6.13 -19.09 11.80
N ALA A 339 -6.12 -19.61 13.03
CA ALA A 339 -5.79 -21.00 13.27
C ALA A 339 -6.94 -21.89 12.78
N LYS A 340 -6.64 -22.84 11.90
CA LYS A 340 -7.61 -23.76 11.30
C LYS A 340 -8.37 -24.53 12.39
N GLY A 341 -9.69 -24.61 12.25
CA GLY A 341 -10.55 -25.26 13.23
C GLY A 341 -10.84 -24.47 14.51
N THR A 342 -10.30 -23.25 14.67
CA THR A 342 -10.54 -22.40 15.86
C THR A 342 -10.99 -20.98 15.47
N GLY A 343 -11.42 -20.20 16.46
CA GLY A 343 -11.74 -18.77 16.31
C GLY A 343 -10.55 -17.82 16.49
N TYR A 344 -9.38 -18.35 16.88
CA TYR A 344 -8.19 -17.56 17.17
C TYR A 344 -7.53 -17.01 15.90
N TYR A 345 -7.12 -15.75 15.92
CA TYR A 345 -6.50 -15.08 14.77
C TYR A 345 -5.38 -14.12 15.18
N VAL A 346 -4.44 -13.90 14.26
CA VAL A 346 -3.26 -13.05 14.44
C VAL A 346 -3.00 -12.25 13.16
N VAL A 347 -2.48 -11.02 13.32
CA VAL A 347 -1.99 -10.18 12.22
C VAL A 347 -0.48 -10.32 12.16
N PHE A 348 0.04 -11.14 11.23
CA PHE A 348 1.48 -11.42 11.11
C PHE A 348 2.27 -10.30 10.45
N SER A 349 1.63 -9.53 9.57
CA SER A 349 2.28 -8.45 8.84
C SER A 349 1.31 -7.28 8.59
N PRO A 350 1.77 -6.02 8.69
CA PRO A 350 0.97 -4.84 8.34
C PRO A 350 0.68 -4.75 6.83
N LYS A 351 1.42 -5.48 6.00
CA LYS A 351 1.19 -5.57 4.55
C LYS A 351 1.44 -6.99 4.06
N VAL A 352 0.54 -7.49 3.21
CA VAL A 352 0.80 -8.67 2.36
C VAL A 352 1.74 -8.30 1.22
N THR A 353 2.35 -9.30 0.59
CA THR A 353 3.17 -9.08 -0.62
C THR A 353 2.34 -8.43 -1.72
N ASP A 354 2.90 -7.44 -2.41
CA ASP A 354 2.18 -6.72 -3.47
C ASP A 354 1.74 -7.68 -4.59
N GLY A 355 0.52 -7.47 -5.11
CA GLY A 355 -0.13 -8.38 -6.06
C GLY A 355 -0.94 -9.51 -5.40
N THR A 356 -0.94 -9.63 -4.07
CA THR A 356 -1.86 -10.52 -3.36
C THR A 356 -3.29 -10.00 -3.50
N GLU A 357 -4.24 -10.88 -3.80
CA GLU A 357 -5.67 -10.51 -3.86
C GLU A 357 -6.17 -9.95 -2.51
N CYS A 358 -6.96 -8.88 -2.56
CA CYS A 358 -7.53 -8.30 -1.33
C CYS A 358 -8.58 -9.21 -0.70
N ARG A 359 -9.42 -9.81 -1.53
CA ARG A 359 -10.47 -10.78 -1.19
C ARG A 359 -10.45 -11.92 -2.20
N PRO A 360 -10.87 -13.14 -1.82
CA PRO A 360 -10.90 -14.28 -2.73
C PRO A 360 -11.69 -13.95 -3.99
N TYR A 361 -11.09 -14.19 -5.16
CA TYR A 361 -11.75 -14.06 -6.46
C TYR A 361 -12.33 -12.65 -6.72
N SER A 362 -11.73 -11.64 -6.11
CA SER A 362 -12.03 -10.24 -6.37
C SER A 362 -11.11 -9.67 -7.44
N ASN A 363 -11.60 -8.72 -8.24
CA ASN A 363 -10.77 -7.96 -9.17
C ASN A 363 -10.05 -6.82 -8.44
N SER A 364 -9.25 -7.18 -7.44
CA SER A 364 -8.47 -6.22 -6.67
C SER A 364 -7.26 -6.87 -6.01
N VAL A 365 -6.15 -6.15 -6.05
CA VAL A 365 -4.87 -6.60 -5.48
C VAL A 365 -4.33 -5.58 -4.50
N CYS A 366 -3.58 -6.06 -3.52
CA CYS A 366 -2.89 -5.22 -2.57
C CYS A 366 -1.64 -4.61 -3.21
N VAL A 367 -1.49 -3.30 -3.08
CA VAL A 367 -0.31 -2.53 -3.48
C VAL A 367 0.04 -1.57 -2.34
N ARG A 368 1.21 -1.73 -1.72
CA ARG A 368 1.67 -0.94 -0.57
C ARG A 368 0.61 -0.87 0.55
N GLY A 369 0.08 -2.03 0.93
CA GLY A 369 -0.93 -2.14 1.98
C GLY A 369 -2.31 -1.56 1.65
N ARG A 370 -2.55 -1.10 0.42
CA ARG A 370 -3.84 -0.59 -0.05
C ARG A 370 -4.47 -1.52 -1.07
N CYS A 371 -5.79 -1.65 -1.01
CA CYS A 371 -6.52 -2.47 -1.97
C CYS A 371 -6.83 -1.68 -3.25
N ILE A 372 -6.23 -2.08 -4.37
CA ILE A 372 -6.36 -1.42 -5.67
C ILE A 372 -7.17 -2.29 -6.62
N ARG A 373 -8.15 -1.70 -7.31
CA ARG A 373 -8.98 -2.42 -8.30
C ARG A 373 -8.17 -2.76 -9.56
N THR A 374 -8.40 -3.96 -10.06
CA THR A 374 -7.91 -4.46 -11.36
C THR A 374 -9.07 -4.68 -12.31
N GLY A 375 -8.77 -4.76 -13.60
CA GLY A 375 -9.73 -5.31 -14.56
C GLY A 375 -9.87 -6.83 -14.42
N CYS A 376 -10.87 -7.41 -15.07
CA CYS A 376 -11.02 -8.86 -15.16
C CYS A 376 -9.86 -9.57 -15.90
N ASP A 377 -9.02 -8.80 -16.58
CA ASP A 377 -7.76 -9.20 -17.21
C ASP A 377 -6.55 -9.21 -16.26
N GLY A 378 -6.75 -8.89 -14.97
CA GLY A 378 -5.69 -8.85 -13.96
C GLY A 378 -4.81 -7.59 -14.04
N ILE A 379 -5.17 -6.60 -14.86
CA ILE A 379 -4.37 -5.40 -15.08
C ILE A 379 -4.86 -4.26 -14.18
N ILE A 380 -3.94 -3.67 -13.41
CA ILE A 380 -4.19 -2.48 -12.59
C ILE A 380 -4.57 -1.30 -13.51
N GLY A 381 -5.70 -0.67 -13.21
CA GLY A 381 -6.23 0.45 -14.00
C GLY A 381 -7.00 0.05 -15.27
N SER A 382 -7.11 -1.26 -15.58
CA SER A 382 -8.00 -1.73 -16.64
C SER A 382 -9.46 -1.53 -16.25
N LYS A 383 -10.27 -1.09 -17.20
CA LYS A 383 -11.71 -0.87 -17.03
C LYS A 383 -12.54 -2.09 -17.40
N LEU A 384 -11.91 -3.18 -17.85
CA LEU A 384 -12.60 -4.41 -18.21
C LEU A 384 -13.21 -5.05 -16.97
N GLN A 385 -14.47 -5.44 -17.07
CA GLN A 385 -15.20 -6.11 -16.00
C GLN A 385 -15.80 -7.40 -16.53
N TYR A 386 -16.03 -8.36 -15.63
CA TYR A 386 -16.83 -9.52 -15.96
C TYR A 386 -18.29 -9.10 -16.15
N ASP A 387 -18.92 -9.68 -17.15
CA ASP A 387 -20.36 -9.59 -17.30
C ASP A 387 -21.09 -10.51 -16.29
N LYS A 388 -22.42 -10.47 -16.30
CA LYS A 388 -23.25 -11.30 -15.38
C LYS A 388 -23.09 -12.80 -15.65
N CYS A 389 -22.54 -13.18 -16.79
CA CYS A 389 -22.28 -14.56 -17.18
C CYS A 389 -20.90 -15.07 -16.73
N GLY A 390 -20.05 -14.21 -16.16
CA GLY A 390 -18.68 -14.56 -15.79
C GLY A 390 -17.69 -14.46 -16.94
N VAL A 391 -18.04 -13.75 -18.03
CA VAL A 391 -17.15 -13.52 -19.18
C VAL A 391 -16.49 -12.15 -19.06
N CYS A 392 -15.15 -12.12 -19.09
CA CYS A 392 -14.38 -10.87 -19.02
C CYS A 392 -14.60 -10.03 -20.29
N GLY A 393 -15.13 -8.81 -20.13
CA GLY A 393 -15.50 -7.96 -21.26
C GLY A 393 -16.71 -8.46 -22.06
N GLY A 394 -17.51 -9.35 -21.46
CA GLY A 394 -18.73 -9.89 -22.07
C GLY A 394 -19.87 -8.88 -22.14
N ASP A 395 -20.89 -9.22 -22.91
CA ASP A 395 -22.08 -8.41 -23.18
C ASP A 395 -23.36 -8.94 -22.51
N ASN A 396 -23.24 -9.94 -21.63
CA ASN A 396 -24.34 -10.69 -20.98
C ASN A 396 -25.17 -11.58 -21.93
N SER A 397 -24.70 -11.87 -23.14
CA SER A 397 -25.48 -12.67 -24.12
C SER A 397 -25.38 -14.19 -23.89
N SER A 398 -24.32 -14.67 -23.23
CA SER A 398 -23.97 -16.10 -23.11
C SER A 398 -24.72 -16.87 -22.03
N CYS A 399 -25.50 -16.19 -21.20
CA CYS A 399 -26.24 -16.78 -20.09
C CYS A 399 -27.68 -16.28 -20.01
N THR A 400 -28.52 -16.98 -19.25
CA THR A 400 -29.89 -16.56 -18.91
C THR A 400 -30.04 -16.41 -17.40
N LYS A 401 -30.84 -15.43 -16.99
CA LYS A 401 -31.14 -15.20 -15.57
C LYS A 401 -32.22 -16.17 -15.12
N VAL A 402 -31.94 -16.91 -14.05
CA VAL A 402 -32.92 -17.69 -13.30
C VAL A 402 -33.26 -16.91 -12.04
N MET A 403 -34.55 -16.77 -11.73
CA MET A 403 -35.02 -16.18 -10.50
C MET A 403 -36.22 -16.95 -9.98
N GLY A 404 -36.37 -16.98 -8.66
CA GLY A 404 -37.51 -17.62 -8.03
C GLY A 404 -37.70 -17.17 -6.60
N THR A 405 -38.88 -17.50 -6.07
CA THR A 405 -39.26 -17.21 -4.69
C THR A 405 -39.78 -18.50 -4.06
N PHE A 406 -39.35 -18.76 -2.84
CA PHE A 406 -39.86 -19.82 -1.99
C PHE A 406 -40.65 -19.14 -0.88
N ASN A 407 -41.97 -19.29 -0.92
CA ASN A 407 -42.90 -18.78 0.10
C ASN A 407 -43.82 -19.92 0.52
N LYS A 408 -43.30 -20.81 1.37
CA LYS A 408 -44.02 -21.97 1.88
C LYS A 408 -43.71 -22.17 3.36
N LYS A 409 -44.65 -22.78 4.09
CA LYS A 409 -44.38 -23.32 5.43
C LYS A 409 -43.39 -24.46 5.30
N SER A 410 -42.46 -24.58 6.25
CA SER A 410 -41.38 -25.57 6.19
C SER A 410 -41.06 -26.06 7.59
N LYS A 411 -40.64 -27.33 7.70
CA LYS A 411 -40.20 -27.94 8.96
C LYS A 411 -38.87 -28.63 8.75
N GLY A 412 -37.90 -28.33 9.60
CA GLY A 412 -36.56 -28.86 9.45
C GLY A 412 -35.92 -28.36 8.15
N TYR A 413 -35.10 -29.21 7.53
CA TYR A 413 -34.41 -28.91 6.29
C TYR A 413 -35.32 -29.09 5.08
N THR A 414 -35.57 -28.00 4.36
CA THR A 414 -36.35 -28.02 3.11
C THR A 414 -35.53 -27.49 1.94
N ASP A 415 -35.51 -28.21 0.82
CA ASP A 415 -34.82 -27.80 -0.42
C ASP A 415 -35.53 -26.60 -1.07
N ILE A 416 -34.78 -25.52 -1.32
CA ILE A 416 -35.29 -24.30 -1.98
C ILE A 416 -34.99 -24.34 -3.48
N VAL A 417 -33.72 -24.51 -3.83
CA VAL A 417 -33.27 -24.47 -5.22
C VAL A 417 -31.99 -25.28 -5.41
N LYS A 418 -31.90 -25.94 -6.57
CA LYS A 418 -30.69 -26.61 -7.06
C LYS A 418 -29.98 -25.67 -8.03
N ILE A 419 -28.76 -25.29 -7.70
CA ILE A 419 -27.89 -24.43 -8.51
C ILE A 419 -27.00 -25.36 -9.36
N PRO A 420 -27.11 -25.30 -10.70
CA PRO A 420 -26.36 -26.19 -11.58
C PRO A 420 -24.88 -25.77 -11.70
N ILE A 421 -24.09 -26.64 -12.34
CA ILE A 421 -22.72 -26.32 -12.80
C ILE A 421 -22.80 -25.18 -13.81
N GLY A 422 -21.81 -24.28 -13.78
CA GLY A 422 -21.72 -23.13 -14.67
C GLY A 422 -22.47 -21.89 -14.18
N ALA A 423 -23.14 -21.96 -13.02
CA ALA A 423 -23.93 -20.86 -12.51
C ALA A 423 -23.05 -19.73 -11.94
N THR A 424 -23.43 -18.48 -12.19
CA THR A 424 -22.72 -17.28 -11.74
C THR A 424 -23.66 -16.28 -11.06
N HIS A 425 -23.09 -15.30 -10.35
CA HIS A 425 -23.84 -14.23 -9.66
C HIS A 425 -24.98 -14.75 -8.77
N ILE A 426 -24.71 -15.84 -8.05
CA ILE A 426 -25.69 -16.48 -7.17
C ILE A 426 -26.00 -15.54 -6.00
N LYS A 427 -27.28 -15.28 -5.79
CA LYS A 427 -27.80 -14.51 -4.67
C LYS A 427 -29.01 -15.22 -4.10
N VAL A 428 -29.00 -15.46 -2.81
CA VAL A 428 -30.12 -15.99 -2.03
C VAL A 428 -30.28 -15.11 -0.80
N ARG A 429 -31.50 -14.63 -0.57
CA ARG A 429 -31.79 -13.78 0.59
C ARG A 429 -33.11 -14.18 1.22
N GLN A 430 -33.11 -14.31 2.54
CA GLN A 430 -34.32 -14.49 3.33
C GLN A 430 -34.87 -13.12 3.73
N PHE A 431 -36.20 -12.99 3.71
CA PHE A 431 -36.92 -11.80 4.14
C PHE A 431 -37.76 -12.10 5.38
N LYS A 432 -37.77 -11.17 6.33
CA LYS A 432 -38.59 -11.25 7.54
C LYS A 432 -40.01 -10.80 7.23
N SER A 433 -40.99 -11.39 7.91
CA SER A 433 -42.33 -10.77 7.98
C SER A 433 -42.25 -9.45 8.76
N LYS A 434 -43.20 -8.53 8.53
CA LYS A 434 -43.26 -7.23 9.21
C LYS A 434 -43.28 -7.37 10.74
N ASP A 435 -43.84 -8.46 11.25
CA ASP A 435 -44.00 -8.72 12.69
C ASP A 435 -42.83 -9.49 13.32
N GLN A 436 -41.78 -9.81 12.55
CA GLN A 436 -40.63 -10.57 13.01
C GLN A 436 -39.40 -9.70 13.26
N ASN A 437 -38.97 -9.61 14.52
CA ASN A 437 -37.72 -8.93 14.88
C ASN A 437 -36.46 -9.74 14.51
N ARG A 438 -36.54 -11.07 14.52
CA ARG A 438 -35.43 -11.99 14.16
C ARG A 438 -35.91 -13.08 13.20
N PHE A 439 -34.96 -13.59 12.41
CA PHE A 439 -35.22 -14.77 11.58
C PHE A 439 -35.42 -16.00 12.47
N THR A 440 -36.41 -16.83 12.13
CA THR A 440 -36.71 -18.11 12.79
C THR A 440 -36.33 -19.31 11.93
N ALA A 441 -35.74 -19.05 10.77
CA ALA A 441 -35.23 -20.05 9.86
C ALA A 441 -33.86 -19.60 9.33
N TYR A 442 -33.02 -20.55 8.93
CA TYR A 442 -31.62 -20.29 8.57
C TYR A 442 -31.26 -20.96 7.25
N LEU A 443 -30.63 -20.22 6.33
CA LEU A 443 -30.16 -20.78 5.06
C LEU A 443 -29.06 -21.82 5.30
N ALA A 444 -29.10 -22.92 4.55
CA ALA A 444 -28.08 -23.96 4.55
C ALA A 444 -27.66 -24.27 3.12
N LEU A 445 -26.42 -24.73 2.96
CA LEU A 445 -25.86 -25.09 1.66
C LEU A 445 -25.26 -26.49 1.76
N LYS A 446 -25.62 -27.36 0.82
CA LYS A 446 -25.05 -28.71 0.70
C LYS A 446 -24.66 -29.03 -0.73
N ARG A 447 -23.72 -29.95 -0.89
CA ARG A 447 -23.34 -30.56 -2.17
C ARG A 447 -24.39 -31.58 -2.61
N LYS A 448 -24.35 -31.99 -3.88
CA LYS A 448 -25.23 -33.05 -4.42
C LYS A 448 -25.07 -34.41 -3.70
N ASN A 449 -23.88 -34.71 -3.18
CA ASN A 449 -23.60 -35.93 -2.41
C ASN A 449 -24.22 -35.93 -0.99
N GLY A 450 -24.84 -34.83 -0.55
CA GLY A 450 -25.46 -34.68 0.77
C GLY A 450 -24.56 -34.04 1.84
N GLU A 451 -23.29 -33.76 1.53
CA GLU A 451 -22.36 -33.08 2.44
C GLU A 451 -22.74 -31.61 2.63
N TYR A 452 -22.88 -31.17 3.89
CA TYR A 452 -23.20 -29.78 4.22
C TYR A 452 -21.94 -28.91 4.23
N LEU A 453 -22.01 -27.79 3.51
CA LEU A 453 -20.98 -26.75 3.44
C LEU A 453 -21.19 -25.67 4.50
N VAL A 454 -22.45 -25.37 4.84
CA VAL A 454 -22.82 -24.49 5.96
C VAL A 454 -24.17 -24.89 6.52
N ASN A 455 -24.35 -24.68 7.83
CA ASN A 455 -25.56 -24.95 8.58
C ASN A 455 -26.13 -26.37 8.40
N GLY A 456 -25.28 -27.39 8.57
CA GLY A 456 -25.66 -28.80 8.56
C GLY A 456 -25.80 -29.41 9.96
N LYS A 457 -26.39 -30.60 10.05
CA LYS A 457 -26.52 -31.37 11.31
C LYS A 457 -27.16 -30.57 12.46
N TYR A 458 -28.11 -29.68 12.15
CA TYR A 458 -28.78 -28.78 13.10
C TYR A 458 -27.84 -27.80 13.84
N MET A 459 -26.61 -27.61 13.38
CA MET A 459 -25.70 -26.59 13.89
C MET A 459 -25.75 -25.35 13.01
N ILE A 460 -25.84 -24.17 13.62
CA ILE A 460 -25.92 -22.88 12.91
C ILE A 460 -24.65 -22.06 13.09
N SER A 461 -24.14 -21.50 12.00
CA SER A 461 -23.03 -20.54 12.02
C SER A 461 -23.52 -19.20 12.60
N THR A 462 -22.90 -18.79 13.70
CA THR A 462 -23.24 -17.53 14.39
C THR A 462 -22.70 -16.30 13.68
N SER A 463 -21.62 -16.44 12.91
CA SER A 463 -20.90 -15.34 12.25
C SER A 463 -20.70 -15.59 10.75
N GLU A 464 -20.26 -14.55 10.05
CA GLU A 464 -19.97 -14.58 8.61
C GLU A 464 -19.04 -15.75 8.26
N THR A 465 -19.45 -16.57 7.29
CA THR A 465 -18.74 -17.78 6.88
C THR A 465 -18.43 -17.71 5.38
N ILE A 466 -17.13 -17.82 5.07
CA ILE A 466 -16.61 -17.85 3.70
C ILE A 466 -16.34 -19.31 3.32
N ILE A 467 -16.96 -19.77 2.23
CA ILE A 467 -16.96 -21.17 1.78
C ILE A 467 -16.29 -21.23 0.40
N ASP A 468 -15.15 -21.90 0.29
CA ASP A 468 -14.43 -22.05 -0.98
C ASP A 468 -14.86 -23.35 -1.71
N LEU A 469 -15.34 -23.19 -2.94
CA LEU A 469 -15.87 -24.25 -3.81
C LEU A 469 -15.09 -24.30 -5.12
N ASN A 470 -13.79 -24.60 -5.03
CA ASN A 470 -12.88 -24.83 -6.15
C ASN A 470 -13.11 -23.86 -7.31
N GLY A 471 -12.97 -22.56 -7.05
CA GLY A 471 -13.17 -21.50 -8.03
C GLY A 471 -14.33 -20.57 -7.69
N THR A 472 -15.42 -21.06 -7.11
CA THR A 472 -16.53 -20.20 -6.64
C THR A 472 -16.44 -20.05 -5.13
N VAL A 473 -16.53 -18.84 -4.60
CA VAL A 473 -16.60 -18.64 -3.14
C VAL A 473 -17.99 -18.18 -2.77
N MET A 474 -18.58 -18.82 -1.77
CA MET A 474 -19.87 -18.43 -1.22
C MET A 474 -19.65 -17.71 0.10
N ASN A 475 -20.41 -16.63 0.33
CA ASN A 475 -20.45 -15.92 1.59
C ASN A 475 -21.84 -16.11 2.22
N TYR A 476 -21.84 -16.60 3.46
CA TYR A 476 -23.03 -16.70 4.31
C TYR A 476 -22.91 -15.68 5.44
N SER A 477 -23.94 -14.87 5.67
CA SER A 477 -23.93 -13.76 6.63
C SER A 477 -23.77 -14.19 8.09
N GLY A 478 -24.23 -15.39 8.45
CA GLY A 478 -24.31 -15.82 9.84
C GLY A 478 -25.56 -15.31 10.56
N TRP A 479 -25.93 -15.99 11.64
CA TRP A 479 -27.13 -15.67 12.42
C TRP A 479 -27.09 -14.31 13.12
N SER A 480 -25.91 -13.86 13.59
CA SER A 480 -25.77 -12.57 14.29
C SER A 480 -26.00 -11.36 13.39
N HIS A 481 -26.00 -11.54 12.08
CA HIS A 481 -26.20 -10.47 11.13
C HIS A 481 -27.68 -10.06 11.03
N LYS A 482 -27.95 -8.77 10.74
CA LYS A 482 -29.32 -8.24 10.66
C LYS A 482 -30.13 -8.88 9.52
N ASP A 483 -29.44 -9.17 8.41
CA ASP A 483 -29.94 -9.81 7.20
C ASP A 483 -29.38 -11.23 7.08
N ASP A 484 -30.22 -12.20 6.67
CA ASP A 484 -29.80 -13.56 6.36
C ASP A 484 -29.67 -13.73 4.83
N PHE A 485 -28.45 -13.94 4.37
CA PHE A 485 -28.13 -14.07 2.95
C PHE A 485 -27.04 -15.11 2.70
N LEU A 486 -27.08 -15.66 1.49
CA LEU A 486 -26.07 -16.51 0.92
C LEU A 486 -25.80 -16.04 -0.52
N HIS A 487 -24.59 -15.60 -0.83
CA HIS A 487 -24.25 -15.13 -2.18
C HIS A 487 -22.88 -15.61 -2.63
N ALA A 488 -22.71 -15.76 -3.95
CA ALA A 488 -21.40 -15.94 -4.54
C ALA A 488 -20.58 -14.64 -4.45
N MET A 489 -19.30 -14.78 -4.19
CA MET A 489 -18.28 -13.74 -4.28
C MET A 489 -17.50 -13.94 -5.57
N GLY A 490 -17.19 -12.85 -6.26
CA GLY A 490 -16.47 -12.88 -7.52
C GLY A 490 -17.34 -13.29 -8.72
N HIS A 491 -16.67 -13.67 -9.80
CA HIS A 491 -17.27 -13.88 -11.12
C HIS A 491 -17.17 -15.31 -11.64
N SER A 492 -16.48 -16.18 -10.91
CA SER A 492 -16.29 -17.58 -11.26
C SER A 492 -17.61 -18.34 -11.29
N ALA A 493 -17.70 -19.28 -12.22
CA ALA A 493 -18.82 -20.19 -12.34
C ALA A 493 -18.67 -21.41 -11.43
N THR A 494 -19.78 -21.93 -10.93
CA THR A 494 -19.80 -23.16 -10.12
C THR A 494 -19.25 -24.34 -10.90
N LYS A 495 -18.36 -25.14 -10.30
CA LYS A 495 -17.85 -26.38 -10.91
C LYS A 495 -18.65 -27.62 -10.50
N GLU A 496 -19.60 -27.46 -9.59
CA GLU A 496 -20.42 -28.54 -9.04
C GLU A 496 -21.87 -28.08 -8.79
N ILE A 497 -22.76 -29.03 -8.52
CA ILE A 497 -24.16 -28.77 -8.20
C ILE A 497 -24.30 -28.47 -6.71
N LEU A 498 -24.89 -27.33 -6.39
CA LEU A 498 -25.15 -26.88 -5.02
C LEU A 498 -26.65 -26.90 -4.74
N ILE A 499 -27.04 -27.31 -3.54
CA ILE A 499 -28.43 -27.34 -3.10
C ILE A 499 -28.58 -26.38 -1.94
N VAL A 500 -29.39 -25.35 -2.14
CA VAL A 500 -29.75 -24.39 -1.11
C VAL A 500 -30.95 -24.94 -0.36
N GLN A 501 -30.84 -24.99 0.95
CA GLN A 501 -31.90 -25.39 1.85
C GLN A 501 -32.22 -24.27 2.85
N ILE A 502 -33.38 -24.39 3.49
CA ILE A 502 -33.73 -23.62 4.68
C ILE A 502 -33.98 -24.59 5.83
N LEU A 503 -33.39 -24.30 6.99
CA LEU A 503 -33.70 -24.94 8.25
C LEU A 503 -34.74 -24.09 8.99
N ALA A 504 -36.00 -24.52 9.00
CA ALA A 504 -37.08 -23.85 9.72
C ALA A 504 -37.47 -24.63 10.98
N THR A 505 -37.57 -23.93 12.12
CA THR A 505 -37.99 -24.53 13.41
C THR A 505 -39.48 -24.40 13.67
N ASP A 506 -40.13 -23.40 13.08
CA ASP A 506 -41.54 -23.06 13.29
C ASP A 506 -42.39 -23.39 12.05
N LEU A 507 -43.30 -24.36 12.22
CA LEU A 507 -44.26 -24.81 11.19
C LEU A 507 -45.35 -23.79 10.87
N THR A 508 -45.62 -22.85 11.78
CA THR A 508 -46.75 -21.94 11.66
C THR A 508 -46.43 -20.77 10.74
N LYS A 509 -45.15 -20.41 10.63
CA LYS A 509 -44.67 -19.26 9.85
C LYS A 509 -44.16 -19.70 8.49
N ALA A 510 -44.65 -19.04 7.43
CA ALA A 510 -44.08 -19.20 6.10
C ALA A 510 -42.72 -18.48 6.03
N VAL A 511 -41.78 -19.09 5.31
CA VAL A 511 -40.47 -18.49 5.06
C VAL A 511 -40.48 -17.85 3.67
N ASP A 512 -40.07 -16.57 3.55
CA ASP A 512 -39.85 -15.88 2.26
C ASP A 512 -38.36 -15.90 1.93
N VAL A 513 -37.97 -16.74 0.97
CA VAL A 513 -36.61 -16.77 0.41
C VAL A 513 -36.66 -16.45 -1.07
N ARG A 514 -35.88 -15.47 -1.50
CA ARG A 514 -35.74 -15.09 -2.91
C ARG A 514 -34.36 -15.42 -3.40
N TYR A 515 -34.27 -15.98 -4.59
CA TYR A 515 -33.00 -16.33 -5.20
C TYR A 515 -32.91 -15.87 -6.65
N SER A 516 -31.68 -15.61 -7.09
CA SER A 516 -31.37 -15.35 -8.48
C SER A 516 -29.94 -15.76 -8.81
N PHE A 517 -29.72 -16.30 -10.00
CA PHE A 517 -28.41 -16.62 -10.54
C PHE A 517 -28.47 -16.63 -12.07
N PHE A 518 -27.33 -16.71 -12.72
CA PHE A 518 -27.24 -16.83 -14.17
C PHE A 518 -26.74 -18.22 -14.55
N VAL A 519 -27.31 -18.81 -15.59
CA VAL A 519 -26.89 -20.13 -16.12
C VAL A 519 -26.46 -19.99 -17.57
N PRO A 520 -25.40 -20.70 -18.01
CA PRO A 520 -24.98 -20.65 -19.40
C PRO A 520 -26.11 -21.13 -20.32
N LYS A 521 -26.32 -20.45 -21.45
CA LYS A 521 -27.19 -20.99 -22.51
C LYS A 521 -26.53 -22.26 -23.02
N LYS A 522 -27.26 -23.38 -23.05
CA LYS A 522 -26.80 -24.55 -23.81
C LYS A 522 -26.57 -24.06 -25.24
N GLN A 523 -25.36 -24.18 -25.77
CA GLN A 523 -25.14 -24.02 -27.20
C GLN A 523 -26.06 -25.02 -27.87
N THR A 524 -27.10 -24.53 -28.56
CA THR A 524 -27.83 -25.34 -29.52
C THR A 524 -26.78 -25.79 -30.52
N GLN A 525 -26.32 -27.03 -30.40
CA GLN A 525 -25.70 -27.69 -31.52
C GLN A 525 -26.75 -27.63 -32.62
N MET A 526 -26.51 -26.79 -33.63
CA MET A 526 -27.13 -26.97 -34.94
C MET A 526 -26.60 -28.32 -35.44
N THR A 527 -27.20 -29.41 -34.99
CA THR A 527 -27.21 -30.65 -35.75
C THR A 527 -28.01 -30.33 -37.00
N ASN A 528 -27.30 -29.86 -38.03
CA ASN A 528 -27.80 -29.89 -39.39
C ASN A 528 -28.15 -31.35 -39.66
N TYR A 529 -29.43 -31.68 -39.60
CA TYR A 529 -29.99 -32.82 -40.28
C TYR A 529 -29.74 -32.57 -41.77
N VAL A 530 -28.58 -33.01 -42.25
CA VAL A 530 -28.35 -33.24 -43.67
C VAL A 530 -28.96 -34.61 -43.92
N THR A 531 -30.20 -34.60 -44.41
CA THR A 531 -30.75 -35.72 -45.16
C THR A 531 -29.74 -36.08 -46.25
N SER A 532 -29.21 -37.29 -46.15
CA SER A 532 -28.37 -37.91 -47.15
C SER A 532 -29.15 -37.98 -48.46
N ASN A 533 -28.81 -37.11 -49.41
CA ASN A 533 -28.96 -37.44 -50.82
C ASN A 533 -27.62 -37.18 -51.51
N SER A 534 -27.14 -38.28 -52.07
CA SER A 534 -25.96 -38.51 -52.89
C SER A 534 -25.64 -37.37 -53.85
N ASN A 535 -24.45 -36.78 -53.74
CA ASN A 535 -23.42 -36.82 -54.79
C ASN A 535 -22.21 -35.94 -54.46
N SER A 536 -21.05 -36.53 -54.72
CA SER A 536 -19.71 -36.04 -54.42
C SER A 536 -19.32 -34.74 -55.11
N ASN A 537 -18.30 -34.14 -54.49
CA ASN A 537 -17.30 -33.19 -55.00
C ASN A 537 -17.65 -31.70 -54.91
N LYS A 538 -17.41 -31.11 -53.73
CA LYS A 538 -16.90 -29.74 -53.63
C LYS A 538 -16.03 -29.55 -52.37
N VAL A 539 -14.82 -29.06 -52.63
CA VAL A 539 -13.72 -28.79 -51.71
C VAL A 539 -14.16 -27.89 -50.54
N THR A 540 -13.85 -28.32 -49.33
CA THR A 540 -14.01 -27.55 -48.08
C THR A 540 -13.04 -26.36 -48.02
N PRO A 541 -13.48 -25.12 -47.78
CA PRO A 541 -12.58 -24.06 -47.34
C PRO A 541 -12.35 -24.19 -45.82
N GLN A 542 -11.09 -24.27 -45.40
CA GLN A 542 -10.67 -24.27 -44.00
C GLN A 542 -11.21 -23.03 -43.27
N LEU A 543 -11.92 -23.25 -42.15
CA LEU A 543 -12.25 -22.18 -41.19
C LEU A 543 -10.97 -21.74 -40.45
N THR A 544 -10.37 -20.66 -40.92
CA THR A 544 -9.26 -19.95 -40.25
C THR A 544 -9.72 -19.31 -38.94
N GLN A 545 -9.11 -19.70 -37.81
CA GLN A 545 -9.40 -19.11 -36.50
C GLN A 545 -8.98 -17.63 -36.42
N PRO A 546 -9.69 -16.79 -35.66
CA PRO A 546 -9.36 -15.37 -35.52
C PRO A 546 -8.04 -15.16 -34.77
N GLN A 547 -7.19 -14.27 -35.29
CA GLN A 547 -5.85 -13.99 -34.75
C GLN A 547 -5.67 -12.51 -34.38
N TRP A 548 -4.77 -12.25 -33.42
CA TRP A 548 -4.39 -10.90 -33.05
C TRP A 548 -3.50 -10.28 -34.13
N VAL A 549 -3.98 -9.21 -34.74
CA VAL A 549 -3.24 -8.42 -35.72
C VAL A 549 -2.85 -7.09 -35.08
N THR A 550 -1.58 -6.71 -35.22
CA THR A 550 -1.06 -5.45 -34.67
C THR A 550 -0.75 -4.47 -35.78
N GLY A 551 -1.11 -3.20 -35.60
CA GLY A 551 -0.69 -2.12 -36.48
C GLY A 551 0.76 -1.67 -36.25
N PRO A 552 1.26 -0.74 -37.08
CA PRO A 552 2.59 -0.17 -36.91
C PRO A 552 2.70 0.59 -35.59
N TRP A 553 3.93 0.72 -35.08
CA TRP A 553 4.21 1.55 -33.91
C TRP A 553 4.09 3.03 -34.28
N LEU A 554 3.32 3.77 -33.50
CA LEU A 554 3.26 5.22 -33.54
C LEU A 554 4.56 5.83 -32.98
N SER A 555 4.81 7.10 -33.32
CA SER A 555 5.95 7.87 -32.82
C SER A 555 6.04 7.83 -31.30
N CYS A 556 7.27 7.90 -30.80
CA CYS A 556 7.52 7.90 -29.36
C CYS A 556 6.74 9.04 -28.68
N SER A 557 6.12 8.75 -27.54
CA SER A 557 5.33 9.73 -26.77
C SER A 557 6.15 10.94 -26.26
N ARG A 558 7.47 10.93 -26.44
CA ARG A 558 8.42 11.99 -26.09
C ARG A 558 9.45 12.10 -27.21
N THR A 559 10.14 13.24 -27.29
CA THR A 559 11.20 13.51 -28.27
C THR A 559 12.62 13.35 -27.72
N CYS A 560 12.78 13.19 -26.41
CA CYS A 560 14.03 12.83 -25.72
C CYS A 560 13.71 12.00 -24.46
N ASP A 561 14.71 11.31 -23.90
CA ASP A 561 14.58 10.35 -22.79
C ASP A 561 13.69 9.10 -23.08
N THR A 562 13.19 8.45 -22.03
CA THR A 562 12.31 7.28 -22.10
C THR A 562 10.87 7.68 -22.40
N GLY A 563 10.33 7.17 -23.50
CA GLY A 563 8.93 7.34 -23.88
C GLY A 563 8.27 6.00 -24.21
N TRP A 564 7.05 6.06 -24.74
CA TRP A 564 6.30 4.89 -25.17
C TRP A 564 5.95 4.98 -26.65
N HIS A 565 6.22 3.91 -27.39
CA HIS A 565 5.54 3.62 -28.64
C HIS A 565 4.19 2.97 -28.33
N THR A 566 3.15 3.45 -29.00
CA THR A 566 1.81 2.88 -28.96
C THR A 566 1.49 2.22 -30.30
N ARG A 567 0.73 1.13 -30.31
CA ARG A 567 0.22 0.52 -31.55
C ARG A 567 -1.20 0.04 -31.38
N THR A 568 -1.90 -0.11 -32.49
CA THR A 568 -3.22 -0.76 -32.49
C THR A 568 -3.05 -2.27 -32.36
N VAL A 569 -3.89 -2.90 -31.53
CA VAL A 569 -3.93 -4.36 -31.36
C VAL A 569 -5.40 -4.77 -31.50
N GLN A 570 -5.71 -5.46 -32.59
CA GLN A 570 -7.08 -5.79 -32.98
C GLN A 570 -7.19 -7.29 -33.26
N CYS A 571 -8.27 -7.91 -32.81
CA CYS A 571 -8.58 -9.29 -33.17
C CYS A 571 -9.25 -9.30 -34.54
N LYS A 572 -8.74 -10.09 -35.49
CA LYS A 572 -9.29 -10.21 -36.84
C LYS A 572 -9.57 -11.66 -37.22
N ASP A 573 -10.64 -11.92 -37.99
CA ASP A 573 -10.90 -13.21 -38.60
C ASP A 573 -10.00 -13.46 -39.83
N GLY A 574 -10.07 -14.65 -40.44
CA GLY A 574 -9.27 -14.95 -41.63
C GLY A 574 -9.66 -14.19 -42.90
N HIS A 575 -10.73 -13.39 -42.85
CA HIS A 575 -11.08 -12.42 -43.90
C HIS A 575 -10.63 -10.99 -43.55
N GLY A 576 -9.86 -10.80 -42.47
CA GLY A 576 -9.30 -9.51 -42.06
C GLY A 576 -10.30 -8.56 -41.39
N LYS A 577 -11.52 -9.02 -41.08
CA LYS A 577 -12.53 -8.23 -40.37
C LYS A 577 -12.37 -8.33 -38.86
N LEU A 578 -12.80 -7.31 -38.14
CA LEU A 578 -12.75 -7.29 -36.68
C LEU A 578 -13.58 -8.44 -36.10
N ALA A 579 -12.93 -9.31 -35.33
CA ALA A 579 -13.53 -10.49 -34.70
C ALA A 579 -13.46 -10.40 -33.17
N LYS A 580 -14.30 -11.18 -32.48
CA LYS A 580 -14.38 -11.20 -31.00
C LYS A 580 -13.87 -12.51 -30.38
N GLY A 581 -13.19 -13.36 -31.15
CA GLY A 581 -12.83 -14.73 -30.76
C GLY A 581 -11.35 -15.00 -30.44
N CYS A 582 -10.48 -13.99 -30.42
CA CYS A 582 -9.05 -14.21 -30.16
C CYS A 582 -8.79 -14.51 -28.67
N LEU A 583 -7.90 -15.47 -28.41
CA LEU A 583 -7.46 -15.83 -27.06
C LEU A 583 -6.76 -14.65 -26.38
N LEU A 584 -7.33 -14.16 -25.27
CA LEU A 584 -6.81 -12.99 -24.54
C LEU A 584 -5.42 -13.22 -23.93
N SER A 585 -5.08 -14.47 -23.57
CA SER A 585 -3.75 -14.85 -23.09
C SER A 585 -2.65 -14.62 -24.12
N GLN A 586 -3.00 -14.60 -25.40
CA GLN A 586 -2.09 -14.38 -26.53
C GLN A 586 -2.12 -12.93 -27.03
N ARG A 587 -2.82 -12.02 -26.33
CA ARG A 587 -2.94 -10.62 -26.75
C ARG A 587 -1.58 -9.93 -26.69
N PRO A 588 -1.04 -9.43 -27.82
CA PRO A 588 0.23 -8.71 -27.84
C PRO A 588 0.14 -7.38 -27.08
N SER A 589 1.27 -6.90 -26.54
CA SER A 589 1.30 -5.60 -25.87
C SER A 589 0.96 -4.47 -26.85
N ALA A 590 0.09 -3.54 -26.44
CA ALA A 590 -0.19 -2.31 -27.19
C ALA A 590 0.86 -1.20 -26.96
N PHE A 591 1.80 -1.45 -26.06
CA PHE A 591 2.81 -0.50 -25.62
C PHE A 591 4.20 -1.14 -25.66
N LYS A 592 5.20 -0.39 -26.12
CA LYS A 592 6.62 -0.73 -26.08
C LYS A 592 7.42 0.52 -25.69
N GLN A 593 8.48 0.35 -24.93
CA GLN A 593 9.33 1.48 -24.52
C GLN A 593 10.21 1.94 -25.68
N CYS A 594 10.31 3.26 -25.88
CA CYS A 594 11.36 3.90 -26.67
C CYS A 594 12.40 4.53 -25.75
N LEU A 595 13.66 4.39 -26.11
CA LEU A 595 14.79 5.09 -25.49
C LEU A 595 15.32 6.07 -26.52
N LEU A 596 15.12 7.35 -26.27
CA LEU A 596 15.67 8.42 -27.09
C LEU A 596 16.95 8.97 -26.44
N LYS A 597 17.67 9.81 -27.17
CA LYS A 597 18.82 10.54 -26.61
C LYS A 597 18.39 11.29 -25.37
N LYS A 598 19.31 11.38 -24.42
CA LYS A 598 19.09 12.01 -23.12
C LYS A 598 18.64 13.46 -23.32
N CYS A 599 17.56 13.85 -22.64
CA CYS A 599 17.35 15.26 -22.33
C CYS A 599 18.35 15.63 -21.21
#